data_AF-A0AA36D7D0-F1
#
_entry.id   AF-A0AA36D7D0-F1
#
_cell.length_a   1.000
_cell.length_b   1.000
_cell.length_c   1.000
_cell.angle_alpha   90.00
_cell.angle_beta   90.00
_cell.angle_gamma   90.00
#
_symmetry.space_group_name_H-M   'P 1'
#
loop_
_entity.id
_entity.type
_entity.pdbx_description
1 polymer ?
#
loop_
_entity_poly.entity_id
_entity_poly.type
_entity_poly.pdbx_seq_one_letter_code
_entity_poly.pdbx_strand_id
1 'polypeptide(L)'
;MLYRAVLSVVVLATLGSACDVAWPNKTDTTLNWFPSCSSPSTLYGIKAQDQSGKAEYPISLTAPLVIVADIETKRQYQSPGLKQTINLWSWGSFAGCTWSAVPTLGLLKDLDACTNGVPCPVKPGRQTLPITMDFTGYDAIIKLLKDDSPYQLEMILHDQASGDQTCVTAQARTYTKQH
;
A
#
# COMPACT_ATOMS: atom_id res chain seq x y z
N MET A 1 -67.38 17.86 11.44
CA MET A 1 -66.45 17.40 10.39
C MET A 1 -65.03 17.62 10.91
N LEU A 2 -64.38 16.57 11.45
CA LEU A 2 -62.99 16.65 11.93
C LEU A 2 -62.05 16.17 10.82
N TYR A 3 -61.21 17.08 10.33
CA TYR A 3 -60.10 16.76 9.42
C TYR A 3 -59.04 15.97 10.20
N ARG A 4 -58.85 14.69 9.86
CA ARG A 4 -57.70 13.90 10.33
C ARG A 4 -56.49 14.24 9.45
N ALA A 5 -55.63 15.13 9.94
CA ALA A 5 -54.28 15.29 9.37
C ALA A 5 -53.43 14.11 9.83
N VAL A 6 -53.14 13.18 8.92
CA VAL A 6 -52.18 12.10 9.15
C VAL A 6 -50.79 12.69 8.86
N LEU A 7 -49.99 12.90 9.91
CA LEU A 7 -48.60 13.32 9.82
C LEU A 7 -47.78 12.12 9.32
N SER A 8 -47.37 12.14 8.05
CA SER A 8 -46.39 11.18 7.51
C SER A 8 -45.00 11.56 7.99
N VAL A 9 -44.45 10.79 8.93
CA VAL A 9 -43.04 10.90 9.36
C VAL A 9 -42.18 10.28 8.26
N VAL A 10 -41.53 11.11 7.45
CA VAL A 10 -40.48 10.66 6.53
C VAL A 10 -39.19 10.48 7.34
N VAL A 11 -38.88 9.23 7.68
CA VAL A 11 -37.57 8.86 8.22
C VAL A 11 -36.58 8.93 7.05
N LEU A 12 -35.82 10.02 6.94
CA LEU A 12 -34.62 10.03 6.09
C LEU A 12 -33.59 9.12 6.76
N ALA A 13 -33.56 7.85 6.36
CA ALA A 13 -32.40 7.00 6.61
C ALA A 13 -31.23 7.61 5.84
N THR A 14 -30.34 8.30 6.54
CA THR A 14 -29.06 8.72 5.99
C THR A 14 -28.30 7.46 5.61
N LEU A 15 -28.24 7.15 4.32
CA LEU A 15 -27.25 6.22 3.77
C LEU A 15 -25.88 6.87 3.93
N GLY A 16 -25.35 6.88 5.15
CA GLY A 16 -23.92 7.10 5.36
C GLY A 16 -23.21 5.99 4.60
N SER A 17 -22.38 6.36 3.63
CA SER A 17 -21.56 5.42 2.87
C SER A 17 -20.74 4.58 3.85
N ALA A 18 -21.19 3.35 4.13
CA ALA A 18 -20.65 2.45 5.15
C ALA A 18 -19.27 1.87 4.80
N CYS A 19 -18.51 2.52 3.91
CA CYS A 19 -17.21 2.06 3.45
C CYS A 19 -16.17 2.09 4.57
N ASP A 20 -16.32 2.98 5.56
CA ASP A 20 -15.48 3.01 6.76
C ASP A 20 -15.61 1.72 7.59
N VAL A 21 -16.69 0.95 7.42
CA VAL A 21 -16.90 -0.36 8.09
C VAL A 21 -16.57 -1.53 7.15
N ALA A 22 -16.59 -1.31 5.84
CA ALA A 22 -16.30 -2.32 4.84
C ALA A 22 -14.79 -2.40 4.58
N TRP A 23 -14.10 -3.30 5.29
CA TRP A 23 -12.69 -3.57 5.09
C TRP A 23 -12.44 -4.35 3.79
N PRO A 24 -11.87 -3.73 2.74
CA PRO A 24 -11.63 -4.41 1.48
C PRO A 24 -10.67 -5.58 1.72
N ASN A 25 -10.94 -6.73 1.12
CA ASN A 25 -10.10 -7.93 1.21
C ASN A 25 -9.68 -8.35 2.64
N LYS A 26 -10.51 -8.08 3.67
CA LYS A 26 -10.18 -8.39 5.09
C LYS A 26 -8.92 -7.69 5.60
N THR A 27 -8.72 -6.46 5.14
CA THR A 27 -7.67 -5.57 5.63
C THR A 27 -7.88 -5.12 7.08
N ASP A 28 -8.95 -5.49 7.77
CA ASP A 28 -9.05 -5.30 9.23
C ASP A 28 -8.04 -6.14 10.00
N THR A 29 -7.68 -7.31 9.47
CA THR A 29 -6.95 -8.35 10.20
C THR A 29 -5.73 -8.89 9.47
N THR A 30 -5.61 -8.65 8.15
CA THR A 30 -4.57 -9.27 7.34
C THR A 30 -3.95 -8.33 6.29
N LEU A 31 -2.63 -8.45 6.13
CA LEU A 31 -1.90 -7.95 4.96
C LEU A 31 -2.19 -8.88 3.79
N ASN A 32 -2.76 -8.34 2.72
CA ASN A 32 -2.98 -9.05 1.47
C ASN A 32 -2.01 -8.53 0.42
N TRP A 33 -1.53 -9.40 -0.46
CA TRP A 33 -0.65 -8.99 -1.55
C TRP A 33 -0.85 -9.87 -2.79
N PHE A 34 -0.54 -9.30 -3.96
CA PHE A 34 -0.61 -10.02 -5.23
C PHE A 34 0.30 -9.35 -6.28
N PRO A 35 0.90 -10.12 -7.21
CA PRO A 35 1.58 -9.55 -8.37
C PRO A 35 0.60 -8.73 -9.21
N SER A 36 1.00 -7.54 -9.67
CA SER A 36 0.11 -6.59 -10.37
C SER A 36 0.44 -6.35 -11.85
N CYS A 37 1.41 -7.09 -12.39
CA CYS A 37 1.90 -7.00 -13.77
C CYS A 37 2.69 -8.28 -14.11
N SER A 38 2.99 -8.45 -15.39
CA SER A 38 3.85 -9.53 -15.86
C SER A 38 5.31 -9.26 -15.45
N SER A 39 5.92 -10.21 -14.75
CA SER A 39 7.27 -10.07 -14.18
C SER A 39 8.13 -11.30 -14.50
N PRO A 40 9.42 -11.13 -14.86
CA PRO A 40 10.36 -12.23 -15.00
C PRO A 40 10.85 -12.78 -13.66
N SER A 41 10.57 -12.05 -12.57
CA SER A 41 10.83 -12.44 -11.18
C SER A 41 9.58 -13.05 -10.55
N THR A 42 9.76 -14.04 -9.68
CA THR A 42 8.67 -14.73 -8.96
C THR A 42 8.66 -14.32 -7.50
N LEU A 43 7.48 -13.96 -6.97
CA LEU A 43 7.26 -13.71 -5.55
C LEU A 43 6.62 -14.94 -4.89
N TYR A 44 7.18 -15.38 -3.77
CA TYR A 44 6.71 -16.52 -2.99
C TYR A 44 6.04 -16.11 -1.67
N GLY A 45 6.36 -14.93 -1.16
CA GLY A 45 5.86 -14.47 0.13
C GLY A 45 6.21 -13.01 0.40
N ILE A 46 5.32 -12.33 1.13
CA ILE A 46 5.55 -10.99 1.64
C ILE A 46 5.07 -10.96 3.10
N LYS A 47 5.88 -10.35 3.97
CA LYS A 47 5.56 -10.12 5.38
C LYS A 47 5.97 -8.71 5.78
N ALA A 48 5.21 -8.11 6.69
CA ALA A 48 5.52 -6.83 7.31
C ALA A 48 6.15 -7.06 8.69
N GLN A 49 7.22 -6.34 8.98
CA GLN A 49 7.93 -6.36 10.26
C GLN A 49 8.33 -4.95 10.68
N ASP A 50 8.38 -4.73 11.98
CA ASP A 50 9.00 -3.55 12.54
C ASP A 50 10.54 -3.63 12.43
N GLN A 51 11.24 -2.55 12.81
CA GLN A 51 12.71 -2.50 12.78
C GLN A 51 13.39 -3.51 13.72
N SER A 52 12.66 -4.11 14.66
CA SER A 52 13.17 -5.17 15.54
C SER A 52 13.00 -6.57 14.95
N GLY A 53 12.35 -6.69 13.79
CA GLY A 53 12.07 -7.95 13.11
C GLY A 53 10.80 -8.65 13.60
N LYS A 54 10.00 -7.99 14.46
CA LYS A 54 8.72 -8.52 14.93
C LYS A 54 7.66 -8.28 13.87
N ALA A 55 6.75 -9.25 13.70
CA ALA A 55 5.61 -9.09 12.80
C ALA A 55 4.80 -7.84 13.15
N GLU A 56 4.55 -7.01 12.15
CA GLU A 56 3.85 -5.73 12.31
C GLU A 56 2.48 -5.78 11.65
N TYR A 57 1.45 -5.63 12.48
CA TYR A 57 0.08 -5.43 12.03
C TYR A 57 -0.76 -4.80 13.15
N PRO A 58 -1.59 -3.77 12.86
CA PRO A 58 -1.64 -2.98 11.62
C PRO A 58 -0.31 -2.28 11.30
N ILE A 59 -0.15 -1.80 10.08
CA ILE A 59 1.10 -1.17 9.63
C ILE A 59 1.17 0.27 10.14
N SER A 60 2.24 0.66 10.83
CA SER A 60 2.48 2.05 11.20
C SER A 60 3.27 2.78 10.12
N LEU A 61 2.74 3.90 9.63
CA LEU A 61 3.44 4.79 8.69
C LEU A 61 4.23 5.89 9.42
N THR A 62 4.22 5.90 10.75
CA THR A 62 4.92 6.89 11.58
C THR A 62 6.38 6.52 11.87
N ALA A 63 6.80 5.33 11.49
CA ALA A 63 8.15 4.81 11.63
C ALA A 63 8.53 4.01 10.37
N PRO A 64 9.82 3.74 10.15
CA PRO A 64 10.24 2.89 9.04
C PRO A 64 9.72 1.46 9.21
N LEU A 65 9.12 0.93 8.14
CA LEU A 65 8.58 -0.42 8.05
C LEU A 65 9.54 -1.32 7.27
N VAL A 66 9.71 -2.58 7.68
CA VAL A 66 10.48 -3.57 6.93
C VAL A 66 9.52 -4.56 6.25
N ILE A 67 9.48 -4.51 4.92
CA ILE A 67 8.78 -5.49 4.09
C ILE A 67 9.77 -6.58 3.68
N VAL A 68 9.53 -7.79 4.15
CA VAL A 68 10.37 -8.95 3.82
C VAL A 68 9.71 -9.71 2.66
N ALA A 69 10.34 -9.66 1.49
CA ALA A 69 9.90 -10.37 0.29
C ALA A 69 10.74 -11.63 0.03
N ASP A 70 10.10 -12.78 -0.17
CA ASP A 70 10.73 -13.98 -0.71
C ASP A 70 10.58 -13.93 -2.24
N ILE A 71 11.69 -13.68 -2.92
CA ILE A 71 11.72 -13.38 -4.35
C ILE A 71 12.80 -14.19 -5.06
N GLU A 72 12.49 -14.68 -6.25
CA GLU A 72 13.45 -15.27 -7.17
C GLU A 72 13.57 -14.43 -8.43
N THR A 73 14.81 -14.09 -8.78
CA THR A 73 15.11 -13.28 -9.97
C THR A 73 16.07 -14.03 -10.88
N LYS A 74 16.02 -13.77 -12.19
CA LYS A 74 16.93 -14.39 -13.17
C LYS A 74 18.22 -13.59 -13.40
N ARG A 75 18.22 -12.32 -13.01
CA ARG A 75 19.27 -11.33 -13.29
C ARG A 75 19.62 -10.56 -12.03
N GLN A 76 20.79 -9.93 -12.06
CA GLN A 76 21.20 -9.01 -11.02
C GLN A 76 20.61 -7.64 -11.32
N TYR A 77 20.02 -7.00 -10.31
CA TYR A 77 19.53 -5.62 -10.40
C TYR A 77 20.26 -4.73 -9.40
N GLN A 78 20.60 -3.51 -9.80
CA GLN A 78 21.46 -2.64 -8.98
C GLN A 78 21.30 -1.16 -9.31
N SER A 79 21.84 -0.30 -8.45
CA SER A 79 21.91 1.14 -8.66
C SER A 79 22.85 1.47 -9.84
N PRO A 80 22.59 2.54 -10.60
CA PRO A 80 21.41 3.42 -10.55
C PRO A 80 20.26 2.93 -11.43
N GLY A 81 20.39 1.75 -12.04
CA GLY A 81 19.48 1.22 -13.07
C GLY A 81 18.17 0.67 -12.54
N LEU A 82 18.14 0.20 -11.29
CA LEU A 82 16.91 -0.28 -10.65
C LEU A 82 16.09 0.89 -10.11
N LYS A 83 15.00 1.22 -10.80
CA LYS A 83 14.04 2.26 -10.42
C LYS A 83 12.88 1.70 -9.63
N GLN A 84 12.42 2.48 -8.66
CA GLN A 84 11.26 2.20 -7.83
C GLN A 84 10.20 3.27 -8.03
N THR A 85 8.98 2.84 -8.30
CA THR A 85 7.77 3.68 -8.24
C THR A 85 6.81 3.11 -7.20
N ILE A 86 6.26 3.96 -6.35
CA ILE A 86 5.19 3.62 -5.42
C ILE A 86 3.93 4.40 -5.79
N ASN A 87 2.87 3.66 -6.07
CA ASN A 87 1.52 4.20 -6.22
C ASN A 87 0.71 3.88 -4.95
N LEU A 88 -0.13 4.82 -4.53
CA LEU A 88 -0.91 4.71 -3.29
C LEU A 88 -2.39 4.95 -3.60
N TRP A 89 -3.27 4.17 -2.96
CA TRP A 89 -4.72 4.35 -3.03
C TRP A 89 -5.34 4.26 -1.64
N SER A 90 -6.34 5.10 -1.41
CA SER A 90 -7.21 5.06 -0.24
C SER A 90 -8.52 4.34 -0.57
N TRP A 91 -9.08 3.66 0.41
CA TRP A 91 -10.41 3.07 0.29
C TRP A 91 -11.52 4.06 0.63
N GLY A 92 -12.58 4.04 -0.15
CA GLY A 92 -13.76 4.86 0.08
C GLY A 92 -13.64 6.23 -0.59
N SER A 93 -14.72 6.62 -1.27
CA SER A 93 -14.88 7.93 -1.90
C SER A 93 -16.34 8.36 -1.83
N PHE A 94 -16.62 9.61 -2.22
CA PHE A 94 -18.00 10.09 -2.38
C PHE A 94 -18.81 9.25 -3.39
N ALA A 95 -18.13 8.52 -4.29
CA ALA A 95 -18.73 7.64 -5.29
C ALA A 95 -18.91 6.19 -4.81
N GLY A 96 -18.53 5.87 -3.57
CA GLY A 96 -18.72 4.55 -2.95
C GLY A 96 -17.45 3.87 -2.45
N CYS A 97 -17.54 2.56 -2.21
CA CYS A 97 -16.47 1.75 -1.64
C CYS A 97 -15.55 1.24 -2.76
N THR A 98 -14.67 2.13 -3.21
CA THR A 98 -13.71 1.86 -4.28
C THR A 98 -12.34 2.40 -3.91
N TRP A 99 -11.30 1.83 -4.52
CA TRP A 99 -9.94 2.35 -4.41
C TRP A 99 -9.80 3.64 -5.22
N SER A 100 -9.34 4.69 -4.57
CA SER A 100 -9.08 6.00 -5.20
C SER A 100 -7.62 6.36 -5.05
N ALA A 101 -6.99 6.79 -6.14
CA ALA A 101 -5.56 7.13 -6.14
C ALA A 101 -5.29 8.32 -5.22
N VAL A 102 -4.26 8.19 -4.37
CA VAL A 102 -3.73 9.29 -3.58
C VAL A 102 -2.67 10.01 -4.40
N PRO A 103 -2.78 11.34 -4.60
CA PRO A 103 -1.82 12.07 -5.40
C PRO A 103 -0.47 12.18 -4.65
N THR A 104 0.53 11.44 -5.11
CA THR A 104 1.91 11.50 -4.58
C THR A 104 2.72 12.65 -5.19
N LEU A 105 2.15 13.37 -6.18
CA LEU A 105 2.77 14.48 -6.91
C LEU A 105 4.15 14.13 -7.52
N GLY A 106 4.36 12.86 -7.85
CA GLY A 106 5.61 12.38 -8.44
C GLY A 106 6.74 12.14 -7.45
N LEU A 107 6.55 12.43 -6.15
CA LEU A 107 7.59 12.24 -5.11
C LEU A 107 8.03 10.78 -4.96
N LEU A 108 7.18 9.84 -5.35
CA LEU A 108 7.41 8.40 -5.22
C LEU A 108 7.64 7.71 -6.57
N LYS A 109 7.98 8.45 -7.63
CA LYS A 109 8.12 7.92 -9.00
C LYS A 109 9.59 7.87 -9.42
N ASP A 110 9.99 6.78 -10.06
CA ASP A 110 11.32 6.58 -10.67
C ASP A 110 12.52 6.87 -9.73
N LEU A 111 12.33 6.63 -8.43
CA LEU A 111 13.39 6.73 -7.42
C LEU A 111 14.44 5.64 -7.64
N ASP A 112 15.70 5.88 -7.28
CA ASP A 112 16.68 4.79 -7.24
C ASP A 112 16.32 3.83 -6.10
N ALA A 113 15.88 2.62 -6.44
CA ALA A 113 15.40 1.64 -5.47
C ALA A 113 16.43 1.33 -4.39
N CYS A 114 17.71 1.28 -4.78
CA CYS A 114 18.80 0.89 -3.89
C CYS A 114 19.11 1.92 -2.81
N THR A 115 18.87 3.20 -3.10
CA THR A 115 19.01 4.29 -2.13
C THR A 115 17.70 4.59 -1.40
N ASN A 116 16.60 3.97 -1.84
CA ASN A 116 15.25 4.12 -1.27
C ASN A 116 14.73 2.80 -0.68
N GLY A 117 15.64 2.05 -0.06
CA GLY A 117 15.31 0.97 0.87
C GLY A 117 15.37 -0.45 0.33
N VAL A 118 15.55 -0.66 -0.99
CA VAL A 118 15.79 -1.99 -1.55
C VAL A 118 17.26 -2.38 -1.35
N PRO A 119 17.56 -3.52 -0.69
CA PRO A 119 18.94 -4.00 -0.58
C PRO A 119 19.51 -4.33 -1.96
N CYS A 120 20.63 -3.70 -2.30
CA CYS A 120 21.29 -3.90 -3.58
C CYS A 120 22.75 -4.40 -3.42
N PRO A 121 23.27 -5.15 -4.41
CA PRO A 121 22.56 -5.63 -5.59
C PRO A 121 21.52 -6.72 -5.25
N VAL A 122 20.37 -6.71 -5.92
CA VAL A 122 19.41 -7.83 -5.89
C VAL A 122 20.02 -8.94 -6.73
N LYS A 123 20.35 -10.06 -6.09
CA LYS A 123 21.11 -11.15 -6.74
C LYS A 123 20.20 -12.07 -7.55
N PRO A 124 20.70 -12.72 -8.61
CA PRO A 124 20.00 -13.83 -9.25
C PRO A 124 19.76 -14.98 -8.26
N GLY A 125 18.69 -15.74 -8.50
CA GLY A 125 18.24 -16.84 -7.66
C GLY A 125 17.22 -16.42 -6.61
N ARG A 126 16.75 -17.40 -5.83
CA ARG A 126 15.78 -17.18 -4.75
C ARG A 126 16.48 -16.62 -3.51
N GLN A 127 15.92 -15.55 -2.96
CA GLN A 127 16.46 -14.86 -1.78
C GLN A 127 15.34 -14.20 -0.96
N THR A 128 15.67 -13.87 0.28
CA THR A 128 14.83 -13.02 1.12
C THR A 128 15.36 -11.59 1.06
N LEU A 129 14.51 -10.66 0.64
CA LEU A 129 14.84 -9.26 0.41
C LEU A 129 14.12 -8.37 1.44
N PRO A 130 14.83 -7.87 2.48
CA PRO A 130 14.25 -6.96 3.47
C PRO A 130 14.24 -5.52 2.92
N ILE A 131 13.10 -5.10 2.37
CA ILE A 131 12.90 -3.75 1.82
C ILE A 131 12.48 -2.82 2.96
N THR A 132 13.23 -1.74 3.16
CA THR A 132 12.87 -0.71 4.15
C THR A 132 11.99 0.35 3.48
N MET A 133 10.74 0.48 3.90
CA MET A 133 9.85 1.56 3.50
C MET A 133 9.82 2.61 4.59
N ASP A 134 10.41 3.77 4.32
CA ASP A 134 10.41 4.90 5.24
C ASP A 134 9.60 6.06 4.65
N PHE A 135 8.41 6.28 5.22
CA PHE A 135 7.51 7.35 4.82
C PHE A 135 7.75 8.66 5.59
N THR A 136 8.66 8.69 6.57
CA THR A 136 8.87 9.86 7.45
C THR A 136 9.35 11.10 6.68
N GLY A 137 10.01 10.91 5.52
CA GLY A 137 10.39 12.00 4.62
C GLY A 137 9.23 12.56 3.76
N TYR A 138 8.04 11.95 3.82
CA TYR A 138 6.90 12.23 2.94
C TYR A 138 5.68 12.75 3.71
N ASP A 139 5.90 13.63 4.70
CA ASP A 139 4.86 14.27 5.52
C ASP A 139 3.68 14.82 4.73
N ALA A 140 3.94 15.40 3.55
CA ALA A 140 2.89 15.94 2.69
C ALA A 140 1.91 14.86 2.22
N ILE A 141 2.41 13.64 1.95
CA ILE A 141 1.58 12.49 1.56
C ILE A 141 0.87 11.95 2.81
N ILE A 142 1.59 11.74 3.92
CA ILE A 142 1.00 11.21 5.16
C ILE A 142 -0.17 12.08 5.65
N LYS A 143 -0.07 13.42 5.54
CA LYS A 143 -1.15 14.34 5.93
C LYS A 143 -2.43 14.22 5.09
N LEU A 144 -2.37 13.60 3.91
CA LEU A 144 -3.54 13.30 3.09
C LEU A 144 -4.23 12.01 3.52
N LEU A 145 -3.55 11.17 4.31
CA LEU A 145 -4.03 9.87 4.71
C LEU A 145 -4.88 10.00 5.98
N LYS A 146 -6.09 9.46 5.93
CA LYS A 146 -6.92 9.22 7.11
C LYS A 146 -6.25 8.16 7.99
N ASP A 147 -6.25 8.42 9.28
CA ASP A 147 -5.75 7.48 10.27
C ASP A 147 -6.66 6.26 10.41
N ASP A 148 -6.07 5.14 10.86
CA ASP A 148 -6.79 3.89 11.09
C ASP A 148 -7.69 3.47 9.91
N SER A 149 -7.08 3.35 8.72
CA SER A 149 -7.82 3.15 7.47
C SER A 149 -7.11 2.14 6.56
N PRO A 150 -7.83 1.48 5.64
CA PRO A 150 -7.23 0.57 4.68
C PRO A 150 -6.64 1.32 3.48
N TYR A 151 -5.41 0.95 3.13
CA TYR A 151 -4.69 1.46 1.96
C TYR A 151 -4.22 0.34 1.06
N GLN A 152 -4.08 0.67 -0.21
CA GLN A 152 -3.42 -0.15 -1.20
C GLN A 152 -2.14 0.57 -1.62
N LEU A 153 -1.02 -0.15 -1.62
CA LEU A 153 0.26 0.29 -2.13
C LEU A 153 0.67 -0.62 -3.26
N GLU A 154 1.03 -0.06 -4.41
CA GLU A 154 1.69 -0.81 -5.49
C GLU A 154 3.14 -0.34 -5.58
N MET A 155 4.05 -1.27 -5.41
CA MET A 155 5.47 -1.05 -5.67
C MET A 155 5.80 -1.64 -7.03
N ILE A 156 6.45 -0.84 -7.87
CA ILE A 156 6.97 -1.22 -9.18
C ILE A 156 8.48 -1.04 -9.15
N LEU A 157 9.22 -2.12 -9.35
CA LEU A 157 10.65 -2.12 -9.60
C LEU A 157 10.87 -2.30 -11.11
N HIS A 158 11.65 -1.42 -11.72
CA HIS A 158 11.96 -1.42 -13.14
C HIS A 158 13.47 -1.30 -13.33
N ASP A 159 14.08 -2.33 -13.91
CA ASP A 159 15.50 -2.28 -14.27
C ASP A 159 15.68 -1.64 -15.66
N GLN A 160 16.39 -0.52 -15.72
CA GLN A 160 16.60 0.21 -16.97
C GLN A 160 17.52 -0.51 -17.95
N ALA A 161 18.37 -1.44 -17.49
CA ALA A 161 19.33 -2.11 -18.34
C ALA A 161 18.70 -3.27 -19.12
N SER A 162 17.85 -4.07 -18.47
CA SER A 162 17.13 -5.18 -19.11
C SER A 162 15.72 -4.83 -19.57
N GLY A 163 15.12 -3.76 -19.02
CA GLY A 163 13.69 -3.46 -19.17
C GLY A 163 12.79 -4.39 -18.35
N ASP A 164 13.36 -5.21 -17.47
CA ASP A 164 12.58 -6.11 -16.62
C ASP A 164 11.78 -5.29 -15.59
N GLN A 165 10.53 -5.68 -15.37
CA GLN A 165 9.66 -5.06 -14.37
C GLN A 165 9.16 -6.11 -13.37
N THR A 166 9.18 -5.78 -12.08
CA THR A 166 8.57 -6.57 -11.01
C THR A 166 7.67 -5.66 -10.20
N CYS A 167 6.43 -6.09 -9.95
CA CYS A 167 5.41 -5.26 -9.36
C CYS A 167 4.60 -6.07 -8.36
N VAL A 168 4.25 -5.42 -7.25
CA VAL A 168 3.41 -6.04 -6.24
C VAL A 168 2.48 -5.00 -5.65
N THR A 169 1.23 -5.40 -5.55
CA THR A 169 0.23 -4.65 -4.80
C THR A 169 0.06 -5.29 -3.43
N ALA A 170 0.12 -4.47 -2.39
CA ALA A 170 -0.16 -4.83 -1.01
C ALA A 170 -1.34 -4.00 -0.49
N GLN A 171 -2.19 -4.61 0.31
CA GLN A 171 -3.35 -3.97 0.94
C GLN A 171 -3.35 -4.29 2.43
N ALA A 172 -3.47 -3.26 3.27
CA ALA A 172 -3.46 -3.40 4.72
C ALA A 172 -4.20 -2.26 5.40
N ARG A 173 -4.61 -2.48 6.65
CA ARG A 173 -4.93 -1.41 7.59
C ARG A 173 -3.65 -0.73 8.06
N THR A 174 -3.63 0.59 8.05
CA THR A 174 -2.49 1.39 8.49
C THR A 174 -2.88 2.46 9.49
N TYR A 175 -1.93 2.75 10.38
CA TYR A 175 -1.92 3.91 11.25
C TYR A 175 -1.01 4.99 10.69
N THR A 176 -1.50 6.22 10.71
CA THR A 176 -0.81 7.45 10.26
C THR A 176 -0.45 8.35 11.45
N LYS A 177 -0.92 7.99 12.65
CA LYS A 177 -0.64 8.63 13.93
C LYS A 177 -0.07 7.60 14.90
N GLN A 178 0.57 8.06 15.96
CA GLN A 178 1.03 7.18 17.04
C GLN A 178 -0.19 6.70 17.87
N HIS A 179 -0.24 5.39 18.14
CA HIS A 179 -1.25 4.72 18.96
C HIS A 179 -0.58 3.93 20.09
#